data_AF-A0AAV4CCI3-F1
#
_entry.id   AF-A0AAV4CCI3-F1
#
_cell.length_a   1.000
_cell.length_b   1.000
_cell.length_c   1.000
_cell.angle_alpha   90.00
_cell.angle_beta   90.00
_cell.angle_gamma   90.00
#
_symmetry.space_group_name_H-M   'P 1'
#
loop_
_entity.id
_entity.type
_entity.pdbx_description
1 polymer ?
#
loop_
_entity_poly.entity_id
_entity_poly.type
_entity_poly.pdbx_seq_one_letter_code
_entity_poly.pdbx_strand_id
1 'polypeptide(L)'
;MTAITTRKWTANPLSTYKTLKDELSAHDSVILRHNRIVIPEVLQKQVVKLAHASHQGVVKTKQLICEKVWFPGIDKMVEDHLKGCLPCQASVNTPKTT
;
A
#
# COMPACT_ATOMS: atom_id res chain seq x y z
N MET A 1 -7.87 -10.11 13.84
CA MET A 1 -8.94 -9.21 14.35
C MET A 1 -8.96 -9.10 15.85
N THR A 2 -8.51 -10.12 16.59
CA THR A 2 -8.49 -10.15 18.05
C THR A 2 -7.84 -8.92 18.70
N ALA A 3 -6.75 -8.38 18.14
CA ALA A 3 -6.05 -7.22 18.71
C ALA A 3 -6.85 -5.90 18.67
N ILE A 4 -7.70 -5.72 17.65
CA ILE A 4 -8.55 -4.53 17.50
C ILE A 4 -9.66 -4.56 18.57
N THR A 5 -10.30 -5.71 18.74
CA THR A 5 -11.37 -5.92 19.74
C THR A 5 -10.84 -5.97 21.17
N THR A 6 -9.73 -6.65 21.41
CA THR A 6 -9.16 -6.84 22.77
C THR A 6 -8.22 -5.73 23.22
N ARG A 7 -7.88 -4.80 22.31
CA ARG A 7 -6.86 -3.75 22.51
C ARG A 7 -5.48 -4.26 22.97
N LYS A 8 -5.19 -5.55 22.77
CA LYS A 8 -3.89 -6.17 23.07
C LYS A 8 -2.99 -6.18 21.83
N TRP A 9 -2.00 -5.29 21.82
CA TRP A 9 -1.09 -5.05 20.69
C TRP A 9 0.37 -5.43 21.02
N THR A 10 0.57 -6.48 21.81
CA THR A 10 1.87 -6.81 22.42
C THR A 10 2.70 -7.82 21.62
N ALA A 11 2.11 -8.58 20.71
CA ALA A 11 2.84 -9.55 19.89
C ALA A 11 3.41 -8.89 18.61
N ASN A 12 4.63 -9.23 18.21
CA ASN A 12 5.16 -8.88 16.87
C ASN A 12 4.39 -9.71 15.82
N PRO A 13 3.91 -9.15 14.68
CA PRO A 13 4.10 -7.80 14.10
C PRO A 13 3.06 -6.74 14.50
N LEU A 14 2.23 -6.97 15.51
CA LEU A 14 1.19 -6.02 15.96
C LEU A 14 1.77 -4.75 16.59
N SER A 15 3.05 -4.76 16.99
CA SER A 15 3.76 -3.58 17.52
C SER A 15 3.77 -2.42 16.52
N THR A 16 3.95 -2.69 15.23
CA THR A 16 3.90 -1.70 14.14
C THR A 16 2.54 -1.00 14.02
N TYR A 17 1.47 -1.68 14.46
CA TYR A 17 0.09 -1.17 14.40
C TYR A 17 -0.36 -0.56 15.73
N LYS A 18 0.42 -0.69 16.82
CA LYS A 18 0.06 -0.20 18.16
C LYS A 18 -0.17 1.31 18.19
N THR A 19 0.60 2.09 17.43
CA THR A 19 0.45 3.54 17.31
C THR A 19 -0.77 3.94 16.48
N LEU A 20 -1.28 3.03 15.64
CA LEU A 20 -2.41 3.25 14.74
C LEU A 20 -3.71 2.66 15.30
N LYS A 21 -3.69 2.10 16.52
CA LYS A 21 -4.80 1.35 17.12
C LYS A 21 -6.15 2.10 17.13
N ASP A 22 -6.12 3.42 17.20
CA ASP A 22 -7.31 4.28 17.27
C ASP A 22 -7.84 4.66 15.88
N GLU A 23 -7.03 4.44 14.84
CA GLU A 23 -7.39 4.65 13.44
C GLU A 23 -7.90 3.36 12.77
N LEU A 24 -7.75 2.22 13.45
CA LEU A 24 -8.08 0.89 12.93
C LEU A 24 -9.48 0.46 13.34
N SER A 25 -10.26 0.00 12.38
CA SER A 25 -11.57 -0.63 12.59
C SER A 25 -11.65 -1.99 11.88
N ALA A 26 -12.62 -2.82 12.28
CA ALA A 26 -12.85 -4.12 11.67
C ALA A 26 -14.32 -4.23 11.25
N HIS A 27 -14.56 -4.63 10.00
CA HIS A 27 -15.89 -4.86 9.44
C HIS A 27 -15.85 -6.14 8.63
N ASP A 28 -16.74 -7.10 8.90
CA ASP A 28 -16.91 -8.35 8.12
C ASP A 28 -15.61 -9.00 7.67
N SER A 29 -14.71 -9.25 8.63
CA SER A 29 -13.37 -9.84 8.41
C SER A 29 -12.32 -8.98 7.69
N VAL A 30 -12.62 -7.72 7.41
CA VAL A 30 -11.71 -6.75 6.81
C VAL A 30 -11.26 -5.74 7.85
N ILE A 31 -9.96 -5.44 7.87
CA ILE A 31 -9.39 -4.38 8.70
C ILE A 31 -9.31 -3.11 7.86
N LEU A 32 -9.80 -2.00 8.40
CA LEU A 32 -9.71 -0.69 7.78
C LEU A 32 -8.83 0.23 8.63
N ARG A 33 -8.08 1.11 7.97
CA ARG A 33 -7.48 2.31 8.56
C ARG A 33 -8.21 3.51 7.99
N HIS A 34 -8.99 4.22 8.80
CA HIS A 34 -9.99 5.17 8.31
C HIS A 34 -10.90 4.51 7.25
N ASN A 35 -10.84 4.96 5.99
CA ASN A 35 -11.62 4.43 4.87
C ASN A 35 -10.80 3.57 3.88
N ARG A 36 -9.65 3.03 4.32
CA ARG A 36 -8.72 2.27 3.46
C ARG A 36 -8.55 0.86 3.99
N ILE A 37 -8.52 -0.12 3.09
CA ILE A 37 -8.33 -1.53 3.45
C ILE A 37 -6.88 -1.76 3.86
N VAL A 38 -6.66 -2.35 5.03
CA VAL A 38 -5.33 -2.77 5.48
C VAL A 38 -4.95 -4.08 4.78
N ILE A 39 -3.88 -4.04 3.99
CA ILE A 39 -3.49 -5.18 3.14
C ILE A 39 -2.48 -6.07 3.88
N PRO A 40 -2.76 -7.37 4.02
CA PRO A 40 -1.79 -8.36 4.54
C PRO A 40 -0.52 -8.39 3.70
N GLU A 41 0.63 -8.60 4.34
CA GLU A 41 1.96 -8.62 3.71
C GLU A 41 2.03 -9.48 2.44
N VAL A 42 1.43 -10.68 2.49
CA VAL A 42 1.39 -11.63 1.38
C VAL A 42 0.67 -11.09 0.13
N LEU A 43 -0.21 -10.09 0.26
CA LEU A 43 -0.97 -9.49 -0.83
C LEU A 43 -0.41 -8.14 -1.31
N GLN A 44 0.51 -7.51 -0.56
CA GLN A 44 0.99 -6.15 -0.85
C GLN A 44 1.59 -6.04 -2.25
N LYS A 45 2.45 -7.00 -2.63
CA LYS A 45 3.08 -7.05 -3.97
C LYS A 45 2.03 -7.15 -5.08
N GLN A 46 1.00 -7.97 -4.89
CA GLN A 46 -0.06 -8.16 -5.88
C GLN A 46 -0.88 -6.88 -6.07
N VAL A 47 -1.22 -6.20 -4.97
CA VAL A 47 -1.98 -4.94 -5.04
C VAL A 47 -1.17 -3.84 -5.73
N VAL A 48 0.14 -3.74 -5.46
CA VAL A 48 1.02 -2.80 -6.18
C VAL A 48 1.06 -3.10 -7.68
N LYS A 49 1.20 -4.39 -8.06
CA LYS A 49 1.18 -4.80 -9.47
C LYS A 49 -0.14 -4.43 -10.16
N LEU A 50 -1.27 -4.64 -9.50
CA LEU A 50 -2.59 -4.28 -10.02
C LEU A 50 -2.74 -2.77 -10.19
N ALA A 51 -2.32 -2.00 -9.19
CA ALA A 51 -2.32 -0.54 -9.26
C ALA A 51 -1.37 0.01 -10.35
N HIS A 52 -0.39 -0.78 -10.80
CA HIS A 52 0.58 -0.42 -11.83
C HIS A 52 0.26 -0.98 -13.23
N ALA A 53 -0.83 -1.73 -13.40
CA ALA A 53 -1.07 -2.55 -14.59
C ALA A 53 -1.08 -1.77 -15.93
N SER A 54 -1.36 -0.46 -15.92
CA SER A 54 -1.38 0.37 -17.14
C SER A 54 -0.09 1.15 -17.38
N HIS A 55 0.99 0.88 -16.63
CA HIS A 55 2.28 1.57 -16.76
C HIS A 55 2.20 3.11 -16.68
N GLN A 56 1.20 3.62 -15.98
CA GLN A 56 0.83 5.03 -15.87
C GLN A 56 1.79 5.90 -15.03
N GLY A 57 2.93 5.34 -14.60
CA GLY A 57 3.94 6.02 -13.81
C GLY A 57 3.61 6.18 -12.31
N VAL A 58 4.60 6.68 -11.56
CA VAL A 58 4.61 6.63 -10.09
C VAL A 58 3.50 7.44 -9.44
N VAL A 59 3.22 8.64 -9.97
CA VAL A 59 2.22 9.55 -9.39
C VAL A 59 0.83 8.92 -9.46
N LYS A 60 0.45 8.40 -10.63
CA LYS A 60 -0.85 7.76 -10.83
C LYS A 60 -0.97 6.42 -10.11
N THR A 61 0.09 5.60 -10.09
CA THR A 61 0.09 4.35 -9.31
C THR A 61 -0.08 4.63 -7.81
N LYS A 62 0.64 5.63 -7.25
CA LYS A 62 0.47 6.05 -5.85
C LYS A 62 -0.94 6.58 -5.57
N GLN A 63 -1.50 7.39 -6.46
CA GLN A 63 -2.86 7.89 -6.32
C GLN A 63 -3.87 6.74 -6.19
N LEU A 64 -3.83 5.77 -7.10
CA LEU A 64 -4.79 4.65 -7.11
C LEU A 64 -4.67 3.76 -5.88
N ILE A 65 -3.45 3.40 -5.49
CA ILE A 65 -3.24 2.49 -4.37
C ILE A 65 -3.56 3.17 -3.03
N CYS A 66 -3.11 4.41 -2.82
CA CYS A 66 -3.35 5.15 -1.58
C CYS A 66 -4.81 5.59 -1.44
N GLU A 67 -5.61 5.61 -2.50
CA GLU A 67 -7.04 5.89 -2.40
C GLU A 67 -7.80 4.75 -1.71
N LYS A 68 -7.45 3.49 -2.01
CA LYS A 68 -8.25 2.32 -1.61
C LYS A 68 -7.65 1.49 -0.49
N VAL A 69 -6.33 1.48 -0.38
CA VAL A 69 -5.62 0.56 0.51
C VAL A 69 -4.55 1.25 1.35
N TRP A 70 -4.11 0.57 2.40
CA TRP A 70 -3.02 1.01 3.24
C TRP A 70 -2.20 -0.18 3.76
N PHE A 71 -0.88 0.02 3.83
CA PHE A 71 0.04 -0.82 4.59
C PHE A 71 1.34 -0.04 4.88
N PRO A 72 2.11 -0.40 5.91
CA PRO A 72 3.39 0.24 6.19
C PRO A 72 4.35 0.16 4.99
N GLY A 73 4.92 1.29 4.57
CA GLY A 73 5.91 1.32 3.48
C GLY A 73 5.34 1.25 2.06
N ILE A 74 4.02 1.47 1.88
CA ILE A 74 3.35 1.42 0.57
C ILE A 74 4.04 2.27 -0.52
N ASP A 75 4.43 3.50 -0.22
CA ASP A 75 5.07 4.39 -1.19
C ASP A 75 6.42 3.84 -1.67
N LYS A 76 7.22 3.30 -0.74
CA LYS A 76 8.52 2.70 -1.06
C LYS A 76 8.34 1.46 -1.94
N MET A 77 7.38 0.60 -1.61
CA MET A 77 7.10 -0.60 -2.42
C MET A 77 6.67 -0.24 -3.84
N VAL A 78 5.85 0.81 -4.00
CA VAL A 78 5.46 1.34 -5.32
C VAL A 78 6.68 1.84 -6.08
N GLU A 79 7.51 2.68 -5.48
CA GLU A 79 8.72 3.21 -6.11
C GLU A 79 9.66 2.09 -6.56
N ASP A 80 9.93 1.11 -5.70
CA ASP A 80 10.82 0.00 -6.00
C ASP A 80 10.26 -0.90 -7.10
N HIS A 81 8.94 -1.11 -7.14
CA HIS A 81 8.29 -1.84 -8.24
C HIS A 81 8.47 -1.13 -9.59
N LEU A 82 8.32 0.20 -9.62
CA LEU A 82 8.43 0.98 -10.86
C LEU A 82 9.88 1.14 -11.33
N LYS A 83 10.85 1.20 -10.41
CA LYS A 83 12.29 1.15 -10.76
C LYS A 83 12.64 -0.12 -11.55
N GLY A 84 12.01 -1.26 -11.21
CA GLY A 84 12.20 -2.53 -11.90
C GLY A 84 11.33 -2.73 -13.15
N CYS A 85 10.47 -1.78 -13.51
CA CYS A 85 9.50 -1.95 -14.58
C CYS A 85 10.07 -1.53 -15.95
N LEU A 86 10.45 -2.49 -16.79
CA LEU A 86 11.06 -2.23 -18.11
C LEU A 86 10.22 -1.31 -19.01
N PRO A 87 8.90 -1.48 -19.17
CA PRO A 87 8.08 -0.54 -19.96
C PRO A 87 8.15 0.90 -19.45
N CYS A 88 8.16 1.11 -18.13
CA CYS A 88 8.28 2.44 -17.55
C CYS A 88 9.69 3.02 -17.67
N GLN A 89 10.73 2.18 -17.63
CA GLN A 89 12.11 2.63 -17.87
C GLN A 89 12.35 2.99 -19.34
N ALA A 90 11.65 2.35 -20.27
CA ALA A 90 11.74 2.69 -21.69
C ALA A 90 11.08 4.04 -22.03
N SER A 91 10.04 4.45 -21.29
CA SER A 91 9.26 5.66 -21.58
C SER A 91 9.86 6.96 -21.02
N VAL A 92 10.82 6.89 -20.08
CA VAL A 92 11.52 8.07 -19.52
C VAL A 92 12.54 8.72 -20.48
N ASN A 93 12.71 8.20 -21.70
CA ASN A 93 13.66 8.72 -22.70
C ASN A 93 13.09 9.77 -23.66
N THR A 94 11.94 10.39 -23.35
CA THR A 94 11.52 11.60 -24.08
C THR A 94 12.13 12.84 -23.40
N PRO A 95 12.92 13.66 -24.11
CA PRO A 95 13.49 14.87 -23.53
C PRO A 95 12.37 15.78 -23.03
N LYS A 96 12.51 16.25 -21.78
CA LYS A 96 11.66 17.33 -21.26
C LYS A 96 11.99 18.58 -22.07
N THR A 97 11.18 18.87 -23.08
CA THR A 97 11.28 20.13 -23.82
C THR A 97 10.63 21.23 -22.99
N THR A 98 11.47 22.23 -22.68
CA THR A 98 11.15 23.60 -22.21
C THR A 98 10.78 23.80 -20.75
#